data_AF-A0A1X0DVJ9-F1
#
_entry.id   AF-A0A1X0DVJ9-F1
#
_cell.length_a   1.000
_cell.length_b   1.000
_cell.length_c   1.000
_cell.angle_alpha   90.00
_cell.angle_beta   90.00
_cell.angle_gamma   90.00
#
_symmetry.space_group_name_H-M   'P 1'
#
loop_
_entity.id
_entity.type
_entity.pdbx_description
1 polymer ?
#
loop_
_entity_poly.entity_id
_entity_poly.type
_entity_poly.pdbx_seq_one_letter_code
_entity_poly.pdbx_strand_id
1 'polypeptide(L)'
;MFPPKTCSLLADSGHDAVHVRDRGVDARPDWEVAAVAARENRALVTENVKDFAGERDIAVVCVLKTRLSAKGMAEHLAQMLDAWATANPEPYLGLHCPST
;
A
#
# COMPACT_ATOMS: atom_id res chain seq x y z
N MET A 1 9.90 -4.30 0.99
CA MET A 1 9.49 -2.94 1.37
C MET A 1 9.56 -1.97 0.20
N PHE A 2 8.59 -1.07 0.09
CA PHE A 2 8.55 0.00 -0.90
C PHE A 2 9.30 1.26 -0.44
N PRO A 3 9.66 2.19 -1.34
CA PRO A 3 10.35 3.41 -0.96
C PRO A 3 9.41 4.38 -0.19
N PRO A 4 9.86 4.99 0.93
CA PRO A 4 9.09 6.03 1.64
C PRO A 4 8.72 7.23 0.76
N LYS A 5 9.54 7.54 -0.24
CA LYS A 5 9.29 8.61 -1.23
C LYS A 5 7.93 8.47 -1.93
N THR A 6 7.41 7.24 -2.07
CA THR A 6 6.08 6.99 -2.63
C THR A 6 4.99 7.73 -1.85
N CYS A 7 5.08 7.78 -0.52
CA CYS A 7 4.10 8.44 0.33
C CYS A 7 4.10 9.96 0.12
N SER A 8 5.28 10.58 -0.03
CA SER A 8 5.37 12.01 -0.35
C SER A 8 4.73 12.34 -1.70
N LEU A 9 4.97 11.52 -2.72
CA LEU A 9 4.39 11.71 -4.05
C LEU A 9 2.87 11.53 -4.05
N LEU A 10 2.35 10.57 -3.27
CA LEU A 10 0.91 10.39 -3.09
C LEU A 10 0.28 11.56 -2.33
N ALA A 11 0.97 12.12 -1.34
CA ALA A 11 0.53 13.31 -0.63
C ALA A 11 0.47 14.54 -1.57
N ASP A 12 1.45 14.70 -2.47
CA ASP A 12 1.42 15.75 -3.50
C ASP A 12 0.23 15.57 -4.47
N SER A 13 -0.23 14.33 -4.68
CA SER A 13 -1.47 14.00 -5.42
C SER A 13 -2.76 14.10 -4.58
N GLY A 14 -2.68 14.48 -3.30
CA GLY A 14 -3.83 14.68 -2.43
C GLY A 14 -4.26 13.47 -1.59
N HIS A 15 -3.47 12.39 -1.56
CA HIS A 15 -3.76 11.20 -0.75
C HIS A 15 -3.15 11.26 0.66
N ASP A 16 -3.84 10.69 1.64
CA ASP A 16 -3.26 10.43 2.97
C ASP A 16 -2.46 9.11 2.95
N ALA A 17 -1.19 9.20 2.54
CA ALA A 17 -0.28 8.07 2.48
C ALA A 17 0.82 8.16 3.55
N VAL A 18 1.06 7.04 4.24
CA VAL A 18 2.05 6.95 5.33
C VAL A 18 2.91 5.71 5.17
N HIS A 19 4.19 5.80 5.55
CA HIS A 19 5.08 4.65 5.50
C HIS A 19 5.09 3.93 6.85
N VAL A 20 5.32 2.61 6.87
CA VAL A 20 5.37 1.79 8.11
C VAL A 20 6.40 2.31 9.13
N ARG A 21 7.45 2.96 8.64
CA ARG A 21 8.47 3.66 9.45
C ARG A 21 7.88 4.80 10.26
N ASP A 22 6.96 5.56 9.70
CA ASP A 22 6.32 6.72 10.33
C ASP A 22 5.25 6.29 11.35
N ARG A 23 4.95 5.00 11.42
CA ARG A 23 4.02 4.39 12.38
C ARG A 23 4.71 3.50 13.41
N GLY A 24 6.04 3.43 13.39
CA GLY A 24 6.82 2.61 14.32
C GLY A 24 6.60 1.10 14.14
N VAL A 25 6.03 0.68 13.01
CA VAL A 25 5.81 -0.74 12.68
C VAL A 25 6.79 -1.26 11.62
N ASP A 26 7.87 -0.52 11.37
CA ASP A 26 8.98 -1.01 10.54
C ASP A 26 9.64 -2.24 11.18
N ALA A 27 9.91 -3.26 10.36
CA ALA A 27 10.43 -4.56 10.81
C ALA A 27 9.61 -5.28 11.91
N ARG A 28 8.35 -4.90 12.10
CA ARG A 28 7.40 -5.63 12.95
C ARG A 28 6.73 -6.76 12.16
N PRO A 29 6.17 -7.78 12.85
CA PRO A 29 5.40 -8.83 12.19
C PRO A 29 4.22 -8.27 11.38
N ASP A 30 3.86 -8.97 10.31
CA ASP A 30 2.78 -8.55 9.39
C ASP A 30 1.44 -8.28 10.10
N TRP A 31 1.10 -9.08 11.11
CA TRP A 31 -0.12 -8.90 11.90
C TRP A 31 -0.14 -7.57 12.69
N GLU A 32 1.02 -7.05 13.13
CA GLU A 32 1.09 -5.74 13.79
C GLU A 32 0.88 -4.60 12.79
N VAL A 33 1.42 -4.77 11.57
CA VAL A 33 1.22 -3.81 10.48
C VAL A 33 -0.25 -3.78 10.06
N ALA A 34 -0.89 -4.94 9.90
CA ALA A 34 -2.31 -5.07 9.59
C ALA A 34 -3.19 -4.45 10.69
N ALA A 35 -2.87 -4.69 11.97
CA ALA A 35 -3.61 -4.12 13.09
C ALA A 35 -3.56 -2.58 13.11
N VAL A 36 -2.40 -1.99 12.78
CA VAL A 36 -2.29 -0.52 12.64
C VAL A 36 -3.11 -0.01 11.46
N ALA A 37 -3.04 -0.66 10.31
CA ALA A 37 -3.84 -0.28 9.14
C ALA A 37 -5.35 -0.33 9.45
N ALA A 38 -5.81 -1.39 10.13
CA ALA A 38 -7.20 -1.56 10.55
C ALA A 38 -7.63 -0.45 11.53
N ARG A 39 -6.83 -0.20 12.58
CA ARG A 39 -7.12 0.83 13.58
C ARG A 39 -7.21 2.23 12.98
N GLU A 40 -6.40 2.51 11.96
CA GLU A 40 -6.35 3.81 11.30
C GLU A 40 -7.27 3.90 10.07
N ASN A 41 -8.05 2.85 9.78
CA ASN A 41 -8.92 2.75 8.60
C ASN A 41 -8.16 3.03 7.28
N ARG A 42 -7.01 2.38 7.10
CA ARG A 42 -6.12 2.55 5.94
C ARG A 42 -6.08 1.30 5.07
N ALA A 43 -5.94 1.51 3.76
CA ALA A 43 -5.53 0.45 2.86
C ALA A 43 -4.04 0.11 3.10
N LEU A 44 -3.72 -1.19 3.15
CA LEU A 44 -2.36 -1.68 3.32
C LEU A 44 -1.74 -2.01 1.97
N VAL A 45 -0.62 -1.39 1.62
CA VAL A 45 0.11 -1.68 0.36
C VAL A 45 1.27 -2.64 0.63
N THR A 46 1.32 -3.76 -0.09
CA THR A 46 2.35 -4.79 0.11
C THR A 46 2.77 -5.47 -1.19
N GLU A 47 4.00 -6.00 -1.22
CA GLU A 47 4.45 -6.94 -2.27
C GLU A 47 4.22 -8.41 -1.85
N ASN A 48 4.03 -8.65 -0.55
CA ASN A 48 3.94 -9.99 0.05
C ASN A 48 2.49 -10.47 0.09
N VAL A 49 1.94 -10.85 -1.06
CA VAL A 49 0.54 -11.31 -1.18
C VAL A 49 0.23 -12.45 -0.20
N LYS A 50 1.14 -13.42 -0.08
CA LYS A 50 0.91 -14.65 0.72
C LYS A 50 0.68 -14.36 2.20
N ASP A 51 1.41 -13.39 2.74
CA ASP A 51 1.40 -13.10 4.17
C ASP A 51 0.14 -12.34 4.59
N PHE A 52 -0.51 -11.64 3.64
CA PHE A 52 -1.74 -10.88 3.87
C PHE A 52 -2.98 -11.45 3.17
N ALA A 53 -2.88 -12.60 2.50
CA ALA A 53 -4.00 -13.20 1.74
C ALA A 53 -5.20 -13.59 2.62
N GLY A 54 -4.98 -13.77 3.92
CA GLY A 54 -6.02 -14.08 4.90
C GLY A 54 -6.72 -12.85 5.49
N GLU A 55 -6.23 -11.64 5.23
CA GLU A 55 -6.81 -10.40 5.78
C GLU A 55 -8.18 -10.13 5.17
N ARG A 56 -9.16 -9.86 6.03
CA ARG A 56 -10.56 -9.60 5.65
C ARG A 56 -11.15 -8.32 6.21
N ASP A 57 -10.46 -7.70 7.15
CA ASP A 57 -10.94 -6.50 7.85
C ASP A 57 -10.31 -5.21 7.31
N ILE A 58 -9.40 -5.33 6.33
CA ILE A 58 -8.72 -4.21 5.66
C ILE A 58 -8.65 -4.44 4.16
N ALA A 59 -8.61 -3.36 3.38
CA ALA A 59 -8.20 -3.43 1.98
C ALA A 59 -6.68 -3.66 1.91
N VAL A 60 -6.26 -4.72 1.22
CA VAL A 60 -4.84 -5.05 0.98
C VAL A 60 -4.55 -4.86 -0.49
N VAL A 61 -3.71 -3.88 -0.83
CA VAL A 61 -3.30 -3.58 -2.21
C VAL A 61 -1.95 -4.24 -2.47
N CYS A 62 -1.98 -5.26 -3.32
CA CYS A 62 -0.81 -6.02 -3.69
C CYS A 62 -0.19 -5.53 -5.00
N VAL A 63 1.03 -5.01 -4.88
CA VAL A 63 1.83 -4.54 -6.01
C VAL A 63 3.11 -5.36 -6.11
N LEU A 64 3.29 -6.09 -7.20
CA LEU A 64 4.52 -6.83 -7.41
C LEU A 64 5.62 -5.89 -7.89
N LYS A 65 6.79 -5.89 -7.25
CA LYS A 65 7.94 -5.08 -7.68
C LYS A 65 8.38 -5.37 -9.12
N THR A 66 8.13 -6.58 -9.62
CA THR A 66 8.41 -6.95 -11.01
C THR A 66 7.55 -6.17 -12.02
N ARG A 67 6.46 -5.53 -11.58
CA ARG A 67 5.64 -4.61 -12.38
C ARG A 67 6.11 -3.15 -12.28
N LEU A 68 7.04 -2.85 -11.37
CA LEU A 68 7.54 -1.50 -11.15
C LEU A 68 8.81 -1.26 -11.95
N SER A 69 9.05 0.02 -12.28
CA SER A 69 10.31 0.40 -12.93
C SER A 69 11.43 0.35 -11.90
N ALA A 70 12.54 -0.32 -12.23
CA ALA A 70 13.73 -0.32 -11.37
C ALA A 70 14.30 1.11 -11.20
N LYS A 71 14.23 1.94 -12.26
CA LYS A 71 14.57 3.36 -12.21
C LYS A 71 13.28 4.16 -11.98
N GLY A 72 13.12 4.75 -10.81
CA GLY A 72 11.90 5.52 -10.47
C GLY A 72 10.77 4.65 -9.92
N MET A 73 11.10 3.65 -9.08
CA MET A 73 10.11 2.78 -8.44
C MET A 73 9.09 3.57 -7.62
N ALA A 74 9.52 4.62 -6.92
CA ALA A 74 8.63 5.43 -6.09
C ALA A 74 7.59 6.18 -6.94
N GLU A 75 8.03 6.78 -8.04
CA GLU A 75 7.20 7.49 -8.99
C GLU A 75 6.19 6.55 -9.67
N HIS A 76 6.67 5.41 -10.16
CA HIS A 76 5.79 4.44 -10.82
C HIS A 76 4.78 3.82 -9.85
N LEU A 77 5.20 3.50 -8.62
CA LEU A 77 4.28 3.00 -7.60
C LEU A 77 3.25 4.06 -7.19
N ALA A 78 3.65 5.32 -7.02
CA ALA A 78 2.73 6.40 -6.68
C ALA A 78 1.67 6.60 -7.77
N GLN A 79 2.08 6.58 -9.05
CA GLN A 79 1.14 6.67 -10.18
C GLN A 79 0.14 5.50 -10.22
N MET A 80 0.62 4.28 -10.00
CA MET A 80 -0.23 3.09 -9.95
C MET A 80 -1.25 3.17 -8.79
N LEU A 81 -0.80 3.60 -7.61
CA LEU A 81 -1.65 3.72 -6.43
C LEU A 81 -2.64 4.88 -6.55
N ASP A 82 -2.25 6.00 -7.15
CA ASP A 82 -3.13 7.14 -7.45
C ASP A 82 -4.27 6.75 -8.39
N ALA A 83 -3.94 6.06 -9.48
CA ALA A 83 -4.92 5.53 -10.43
C ALA A 83 -5.85 4.50 -9.76
N TRP A 84 -5.30 3.59 -8.95
CA TRP A 84 -6.10 2.61 -8.20
C TRP A 84 -7.05 3.28 -7.20
N ALA A 85 -6.57 4.23 -6.40
CA ALA A 85 -7.39 4.91 -5.39
C ALA A 85 -8.51 5.73 -6.05
N THR A 86 -8.22 6.40 -7.17
CA THR A 86 -9.23 7.13 -7.95
C THR A 86 -10.32 6.20 -8.49
N ALA A 87 -9.96 5.00 -8.94
CA ALA A 87 -10.90 4.01 -9.45
C ALA A 87 -11.66 3.27 -8.33
N ASN A 88 -11.16 3.30 -7.09
CA ASN A 88 -11.71 2.57 -5.94
C ASN A 88 -11.87 3.52 -4.73
N PRO A 89 -12.80 4.50 -4.78
CA PRO A 89 -13.02 5.42 -3.67
C PRO A 89 -13.52 4.73 -2.39
N GLU A 90 -14.18 3.58 -2.55
CA GLU A 90 -14.64 2.72 -1.47
C GLU A 90 -14.18 1.27 -1.76
N PRO A 91 -12.91 0.94 -1.51
CA PRO A 91 -12.38 -0.38 -1.84
C PRO A 91 -13.03 -1.43 -0.92
N TYR A 92 -13.39 -2.59 -1.50
CA TYR A 92 -13.83 -3.72 -0.68
C TYR A 92 -12.69 -4.22 0.22
N LEU A 93 -13.04 -4.82 1.36
CA LEU A 93 -12.06 -5.40 2.28
C LEU A 93 -11.52 -6.72 1.72
N GLY A 94 -10.21 -6.92 1.83
CA GLY A 94 -9.49 -8.03 1.22
C GLY A 94 -8.56 -7.59 0.09
N LEU A 95 -8.18 -8.54 -0.75
CA LEU A 95 -7.05 -8.42 -1.67
C LEU A 95 -7.40 -7.70 -2.98
N HIS A 96 -6.62 -6.67 -3.31
CA HIS A 96 -6.62 -5.96 -4.59
C HIS A 96 -5.29 -6.15 -5.30
N CYS A 97 -5.30 -6.40 -6.61
CA CYS A 97 -4.09 -6.56 -7.40
C CYS A 97 -4.13 -5.66 -8.65
N PRO A 98 -3.76 -4.37 -8.54
CA PRO A 98 -3.74 -3.45 -9.67
C PRO A 98 -2.85 -3.97 -10.81
N SER A 99 -3.34 -3.86 -12.04
CA SER A 99 -2.70 -4.44 -13.24
C SER A 99 -2.00 -3.43 -14.15
N THR A 100 -2.11 -2.13 -13.87
CA THR A 100 -1.62 -1.03 -14.72
C THR A 100 -0.79 -0.06 -13.92
#